data_AF-X0Z5V3-F1
#
_entry.id   AF-X0Z5V3-F1
#
_cell.length_a   1.000
_cell.length_b   1.000
_cell.length_c   1.000
_cell.angle_alpha   90.00
_cell.angle_beta   90.00
_cell.angle_gamma   90.00
#
_symmetry.space_group_name_H-M   'P 1'
#
loop_
_entity.id
_entity.type
_entity.pdbx_description
1 polymer ?
#
loop_
_entity_poly.entity_id
_entity_poly.type
_entity_poly.pdbx_seq_one_letter_code
_entity_poly.pdbx_strand_id
1 'polypeptide(L)'
;MEVEDNARFKVLMENSGTGGWLTIHMEATWCGGHIGPKEMRTDAGGGGFLRIEGDGGVIDASGKGAISVERWDGGKTVTPLREYPGESISFNDEIETFVDCVRGGTPPEVDIDFGAEIIAVCGAAYLSAIRKRAVSLDEFKDFSRGYVEKHGDNEEAELAILKDLLAPYAYE
;
A
#
# COMPACT_ATOMS: atom_id res chain seq x y z
N MET A 1 9.11 18.88 11.87
CA MET A 1 8.31 17.79 11.30
C MET A 1 8.88 16.52 11.87
N GLU A 2 8.08 15.84 12.68
CA GLU A 2 8.39 14.55 13.29
C GLU A 2 7.55 13.51 12.56
N VAL A 3 8.16 12.38 12.21
CA VAL A 3 7.55 11.32 11.42
C VAL A 3 8.08 9.98 11.94
N GLU A 4 7.27 8.92 11.90
CA GLU A 4 7.83 7.60 12.14
C GLU A 4 8.84 7.20 11.05
N ASP A 5 9.97 6.66 11.46
CA ASP A 5 11.02 6.18 10.55
C ASP A 5 10.80 4.71 10.13
N ASN A 6 9.82 4.02 10.74
CA ASN A 6 9.45 2.65 10.44
C ASN A 6 7.97 2.39 10.77
N ALA A 7 7.20 1.95 9.77
CA ALA A 7 5.83 1.47 9.93
C ALA A 7 5.74 0.03 9.42
N ARG A 8 5.18 -0.87 10.24
CA ARG A 8 4.93 -2.27 9.89
C ARG A 8 3.51 -2.66 10.27
N PHE A 9 2.77 -3.14 9.30
CA PHE A 9 1.39 -3.57 9.52
C PHE A 9 0.99 -4.70 8.57
N LYS A 10 -0.15 -5.31 8.88
CA LYS A 10 -0.72 -6.39 8.08
C LYS A 10 -2.10 -5.99 7.58
N VAL A 11 -2.39 -6.36 6.35
CA VAL A 11 -3.72 -6.21 5.76
C VAL A 11 -4.23 -7.59 5.44
N LEU A 12 -5.41 -7.94 5.95
CA LEU A 12 -6.13 -9.13 5.57
C LEU A 12 -7.18 -8.73 4.53
N MET A 13 -7.08 -9.30 3.33
CA MET A 13 -8.06 -9.12 2.27
C MET A 13 -8.81 -10.44 2.07
N GLU A 14 -10.11 -10.35 1.84
CA GLU A 14 -10.96 -11.49 1.50
C GLU A 14 -11.63 -11.24 0.15
N ASN A 15 -11.56 -12.23 -0.74
CA ASN A 15 -12.31 -12.21 -1.98
C ASN A 15 -13.75 -12.61 -1.69
N SER A 16 -14.67 -11.66 -1.78
CA SER A 16 -16.10 -11.87 -1.50
C SER A 16 -16.78 -12.90 -2.41
N GLY A 17 -16.24 -13.17 -3.60
CA GLY A 17 -16.78 -14.16 -4.54
C GLY A 17 -16.31 -15.59 -4.27
N THR A 18 -15.11 -15.78 -3.71
CA THR A 18 -14.52 -17.12 -3.50
C THR A 18 -14.32 -17.50 -2.03
N GLY A 19 -14.37 -16.54 -1.11
CA GLY A 19 -13.98 -16.71 0.30
C GLY A 19 -12.48 -16.93 0.51
N GLY A 20 -11.67 -16.83 -0.56
CA GLY A 20 -10.22 -16.90 -0.47
C GLY A 20 -9.69 -15.64 0.20
N TRP A 21 -8.63 -15.77 1.00
CA TRP A 21 -8.02 -14.64 1.70
C TRP A 21 -6.55 -14.50 1.37
N LEU A 22 -6.05 -13.27 1.49
CA LEU A 22 -4.65 -12.90 1.32
C LEU A 22 -4.24 -12.07 2.52
N THR A 23 -3.15 -12.46 3.19
CA THR A 23 -2.51 -11.60 4.19
C THR A 23 -1.31 -10.91 3.56
N ILE A 24 -1.37 -9.58 3.50
CA ILE A 24 -0.27 -8.74 3.03
C ILE A 24 0.52 -8.26 4.25
N HIS A 25 1.83 -8.42 4.21
CA HIS A 25 2.76 -7.85 5.18
C HIS A 25 3.43 -6.64 4.54
N MET A 26 3.28 -5.46 5.15
CA MET A 26 3.86 -4.23 4.62
C MET A 26 4.83 -3.61 5.61
N GLU A 27 5.93 -3.09 5.07
CA GLU A 27 6.92 -2.30 5.79
C GLU A 27 7.26 -1.06 4.97
N ALA A 28 7.12 0.12 5.57
CA ALA A 28 7.64 1.37 5.06
C ALA A 28 8.71 1.86 6.05
N THR A 29 9.93 2.11 5.58
CA THR A 29 11.08 2.36 6.47
C THR A 29 12.09 3.32 5.85
N TRP A 30 12.60 4.22 6.68
CA TRP A 30 13.75 5.08 6.41
C TRP A 30 14.99 4.71 7.24
N CYS A 31 14.86 3.74 8.16
CA CYS A 31 15.95 3.28 9.03
C CYS A 31 16.41 1.84 8.74
N GLY A 32 15.99 1.27 7.60
CA GLY A 32 16.35 -0.07 7.14
C GLY A 32 15.22 -1.09 7.28
N GLY A 33 15.20 -2.08 6.37
CA GLY A 33 14.14 -3.09 6.31
C GLY A 33 14.33 -4.28 7.24
N HIS A 34 13.23 -4.83 7.76
CA HIS A 34 13.20 -6.04 8.59
C HIS A 34 12.50 -7.22 7.91
N ILE A 35 11.61 -6.95 6.95
CA ILE A 35 10.84 -7.95 6.20
C ILE A 35 11.47 -8.12 4.81
N GLY A 36 11.44 -9.34 4.26
CA GLY A 36 11.95 -9.64 2.90
C GLY A 36 13.33 -10.26 2.82
N PRO A 37 13.90 -10.44 1.62
CA PRO A 37 15.25 -10.98 1.41
C PRO A 37 16.32 -10.10 2.06
N LYS A 38 17.36 -10.70 2.66
CA LYS A 38 18.37 -9.97 3.45
C LYS A 38 19.10 -8.91 2.61
N GLU A 39 19.36 -9.25 1.36
CA GLU A 39 19.98 -8.41 0.34
C GLU A 39 19.13 -7.21 -0.08
N MET A 40 17.82 -7.24 0.17
CA MET A 40 16.87 -6.15 -0.08
C MET A 40 16.58 -5.32 1.17
N ARG A 41 16.98 -5.79 2.35
CA ARG A 41 16.96 -5.07 3.62
C ARG A 41 18.15 -4.11 3.72
N THR A 42 18.28 -3.22 2.74
CA THR A 42 19.29 -2.16 2.75
C THR A 42 18.83 -0.98 3.62
N ASP A 43 19.71 0.02 3.80
CA ASP A 43 19.34 1.34 4.35
C ASP A 43 18.25 2.02 3.48
N ALA A 44 17.86 3.27 3.83
CA ALA A 44 16.74 4.13 3.39
C ALA A 44 16.08 4.06 1.98
N GLY A 45 16.46 3.15 1.08
CA GLY A 45 15.83 2.89 -0.22
C GLY A 45 15.55 1.41 -0.47
N GLY A 46 15.00 0.71 0.54
CA GLY A 46 14.75 -0.74 0.51
C GLY A 46 14.24 -1.23 -0.84
N GLY A 47 14.83 -2.31 -1.35
CA GLY A 47 14.41 -2.91 -2.61
C GLY A 47 12.99 -3.43 -2.48
N GLY A 48 12.03 -2.75 -3.10
CA GLY A 48 10.64 -3.21 -3.14
C GLY A 48 10.59 -4.64 -3.68
N PHE A 49 9.88 -5.53 -2.97
CA PHE A 49 9.68 -6.90 -3.40
C PHE A 49 8.23 -7.31 -3.16
N LEU A 50 7.71 -8.15 -4.06
CA LEU A 50 6.41 -8.76 -3.91
C LEU A 50 6.58 -10.28 -3.97
N ARG A 51 6.11 -10.95 -2.93
CA ARG A 51 6.04 -12.41 -2.86
C ARG A 51 4.69 -12.81 -2.31
N ILE A 52 3.96 -13.63 -3.05
CA ILE A 52 2.64 -14.14 -2.68
C ILE A 52 2.75 -15.66 -2.61
N GLU A 53 2.52 -16.22 -1.43
CA GLU A 53 2.50 -17.66 -1.21
C GLU A 53 1.07 -18.08 -0.85
N GLY A 54 0.55 -19.07 -1.55
CA GLY A 54 -0.80 -19.57 -1.33
C GLY A 54 -0.94 -21.04 -1.69
N ASP A 55 -2.17 -21.55 -1.63
CA ASP A 55 -2.47 -22.98 -1.77
C ASP A 55 -2.07 -23.58 -3.12
N GLY A 56 -1.90 -22.75 -4.15
CA GLY A 56 -1.52 -23.17 -5.50
C GLY A 56 -0.03 -23.03 -5.82
N GLY A 57 0.76 -22.34 -4.99
CA GLY A 57 2.15 -22.04 -5.30
C GLY A 57 2.66 -20.71 -4.75
N VAL A 58 3.77 -20.25 -5.34
CA VAL A 58 4.43 -18.98 -5.06
C VAL A 58 4.44 -18.12 -6.32
N ILE A 59 4.01 -16.87 -6.19
CA ILE A 59 4.30 -15.78 -7.14
C ILE A 59 5.43 -14.95 -6.53
N ASP A 60 6.55 -14.84 -7.23
CA ASP A 60 7.73 -14.11 -6.77
C ASP A 60 8.16 -13.09 -7.83
N ALA A 61 8.06 -11.81 -7.46
CA ALA A 61 8.50 -10.65 -8.23
C ALA A 61 9.62 -9.89 -7.49
N SER A 62 10.39 -10.57 -6.64
CA SER A 62 11.60 -10.02 -6.02
C SER A 62 12.78 -9.95 -7.01
N GLY A 63 12.76 -10.79 -8.05
CA GLY A 63 13.77 -10.78 -9.10
C GLY A 63 13.67 -9.53 -9.99
N LYS A 64 14.81 -8.92 -10.33
CA LYS A 64 14.87 -7.87 -11.35
C LYS A 64 14.43 -8.43 -12.71
N GLY A 65 13.54 -7.72 -13.39
CA GLY A 65 13.19 -7.99 -14.78
C GLY A 65 12.32 -9.21 -15.05
N ALA A 66 11.73 -9.86 -14.03
CA ALA A 66 10.78 -10.96 -14.24
C ALA A 66 9.84 -11.19 -13.05
N ILE A 67 8.64 -11.71 -13.35
CA ILE A 67 7.74 -12.33 -12.39
C ILE A 67 7.82 -13.84 -12.59
N SER A 68 8.05 -14.59 -11.51
CA SER A 68 8.02 -16.05 -11.54
C SER A 68 6.80 -16.59 -10.80
N VAL A 69 6.21 -17.65 -11.35
CA VAL A 69 5.11 -18.40 -10.73
C VAL A 69 5.55 -19.86 -10.65
N GLU A 70 5.70 -20.37 -9.43
CA GLU A 70 6.03 -21.76 -9.13
C GLU A 70 4.84 -22.42 -8.45
N ARG A 71 4.34 -23.50 -9.03
CA ARG A 71 3.21 -24.28 -8.52
C ARG A 71 3.70 -25.48 -7.72
N TRP A 72 2.90 -25.91 -6.74
CA TRP A 72 3.24 -27.07 -5.91
C TRP A 72 3.27 -28.40 -6.69
N ASP A 73 2.66 -28.45 -7.87
CA ASP A 73 2.75 -29.59 -8.80
C ASP A 73 4.06 -29.63 -9.61
N GLY A 74 4.96 -28.66 -9.37
CA GLY A 74 6.24 -28.53 -10.07
C GLY A 74 6.18 -27.68 -11.34
N GLY A 75 5.01 -27.13 -11.69
CA GLY A 75 4.87 -26.21 -12.81
C GLY A 75 5.57 -24.87 -12.56
N LYS A 76 6.34 -24.38 -13.54
CA LYS A 76 7.01 -23.08 -13.46
C LYS A 76 6.71 -22.22 -14.67
N THR A 77 6.33 -20.96 -14.44
CA THR A 77 6.17 -19.93 -15.47
C THR A 77 7.02 -18.72 -15.10
N VAL A 78 7.69 -18.13 -16.09
CA VAL A 78 8.48 -16.90 -15.93
C VAL A 78 8.01 -15.90 -16.97
N THR A 79 7.52 -14.76 -16.51
CA THR A 79 7.10 -13.65 -17.35
C THR A 79 8.16 -12.57 -17.27
N PRO A 80 8.88 -12.25 -18.36
CA PRO A 80 9.84 -11.16 -18.36
C PRO A 80 9.12 -9.82 -18.20
N LEU A 81 9.71 -8.93 -17.41
CA LEU A 81 9.26 -7.55 -17.25
C LEU A 81 10.11 -6.65 -18.15
N ARG A 82 9.49 -5.56 -18.61
CA ARG A 82 10.22 -4.47 -19.26
C ARG A 82 11.10 -3.80 -18.20
N GLU A 83 12.42 -3.87 -18.38
CA GLU A 83 13.33 -3.09 -17.55
C GLU A 83 13.28 -1.63 -17.96
N TYR A 84 13.15 -0.76 -16.96
CA TYR A 84 13.21 0.68 -17.12
C TYR A 84 14.56 1.19 -16.60
N PRO A 85 15.31 1.97 -17.40
CA PRO A 85 16.62 2.50 -17.01
C PRO A 85 16.64 3.37 -15.73
N GLY A 86 15.46 3.76 -15.24
CA GLY A 86 15.29 4.51 -14.00
C GLY A 86 13.84 4.96 -13.80
N GLU A 87 13.52 5.41 -12.58
CA GLU A 87 12.17 5.88 -12.18
C GLU A 87 11.66 7.04 -13.04
N SER A 88 12.56 7.87 -13.58
CA SER A 88 12.16 8.97 -14.46
C SER A 88 11.39 8.50 -15.69
N ILE A 89 11.61 7.27 -16.16
CA ILE A 89 10.89 6.74 -17.32
C ILE A 89 9.53 6.17 -16.91
N SER A 90 9.42 5.52 -15.74
CA SER A 90 8.09 5.10 -15.24
C SER A 90 7.20 6.31 -14.97
N PHE A 91 7.74 7.40 -14.39
CA PHE A 91 6.98 8.63 -14.21
C PHE A 91 6.52 9.26 -15.53
N ASN A 92 7.36 9.22 -16.58
CA ASN A 92 6.95 9.71 -17.89
C ASN A 92 5.78 8.87 -18.44
N ASP A 93 5.87 7.55 -18.39
CA ASP A 93 4.82 6.64 -18.86
C ASP A 93 3.51 6.85 -18.06
N GLU A 94 3.59 7.09 -16.74
CA GLU A 94 2.44 7.40 -15.88
C GLU A 94 1.78 8.75 -16.26
N ILE A 95 2.59 9.79 -16.49
CA ILE A 95 2.10 11.11 -16.92
C ILE A 95 1.47 11.04 -18.32
N GLU A 96 2.08 10.31 -19.25
CA GLU A 96 1.54 10.10 -20.60
C GLU A 96 0.18 9.40 -20.52
N THR A 97 0.07 8.33 -19.73
CA THR A 97 -1.19 7.60 -19.50
C THR A 97 -2.28 8.52 -18.95
N PHE A 98 -1.94 9.37 -17.97
CA PHE A 98 -2.86 10.37 -17.44
C PHE A 98 -3.35 11.35 -18.53
N VAL A 99 -2.43 11.91 -19.33
CA VAL A 99 -2.77 12.85 -20.41
C VAL A 99 -3.66 12.19 -21.46
N ASP A 100 -3.39 10.94 -21.81
CA ASP A 100 -4.18 10.19 -22.79
C ASP A 100 -5.59 9.88 -22.28
N CYS A 101 -5.75 9.54 -20.99
CA CYS A 101 -7.06 9.39 -20.36
C CYS A 101 -7.88 10.69 -20.44
N VAL A 102 -7.26 11.82 -20.11
CA VAL A 102 -7.91 13.15 -20.20
C VAL A 102 -8.30 13.48 -21.64
N ARG A 103 -7.41 13.25 -22.61
CA ARG A 103 -7.69 13.51 -24.03
C ARG A 103 -8.79 12.60 -24.59
N GLY A 104 -8.78 11.34 -24.19
CA GLY A 104 -9.73 10.32 -24.63
C GLY A 104 -11.08 10.40 -23.93
N GLY A 105 -11.17 11.11 -22.80
CA GLY A 105 -12.35 11.08 -21.94
C GLY A 105 -12.60 9.70 -21.33
N THR A 106 -11.54 8.91 -21.13
CA THR A 106 -11.60 7.58 -20.54
C THR A 106 -11.10 7.63 -19.08
N PRO A 107 -11.70 6.85 -18.17
CA PRO A 107 -11.20 6.78 -16.79
C PRO A 107 -9.81 6.14 -16.76
N PRO A 108 -8.91 6.58 -15.86
CA PRO A 108 -7.65 5.91 -15.62
C PRO A 108 -7.87 4.54 -14.97
N GLU A 109 -6.91 3.63 -15.13
CA GLU A 109 -6.93 2.32 -14.45
C GLU A 109 -6.83 2.45 -12.93
N VAL A 110 -6.05 3.44 -12.47
CA VAL A 110 -5.92 3.85 -11.08
C VAL A 110 -6.66 5.18 -10.93
N ASP A 111 -7.88 5.13 -10.39
CA ASP A 111 -8.76 6.28 -10.25
C ASP A 111 -8.76 6.86 -8.83
N ILE A 112 -9.61 7.87 -8.62
CA ILE A 112 -9.74 8.57 -7.34
C ILE A 112 -10.28 7.65 -6.24
N ASP A 113 -11.18 6.73 -6.57
CA ASP A 113 -11.78 5.82 -5.59
C ASP A 113 -10.74 4.82 -5.12
N PHE A 114 -9.94 4.27 -6.04
CA PHE A 114 -8.81 3.42 -5.71
C PHE A 114 -7.77 4.15 -4.86
N GLY A 115 -7.42 5.39 -5.22
CA GLY A 115 -6.51 6.22 -4.43
C GLY A 115 -7.03 6.49 -3.02
N ALA A 116 -8.33 6.77 -2.89
CA ALA A 116 -8.97 6.99 -1.59
C ALA A 116 -8.95 5.74 -0.69
N GLU A 117 -9.14 4.54 -1.27
CA GLU A 117 -9.02 3.29 -0.52
C GLU A 117 -7.59 3.05 -0.02
N ILE A 118 -6.55 3.35 -0.82
CA ILE A 118 -5.15 3.26 -0.37
C ILE A 118 -4.91 4.19 0.83
N ILE A 119 -5.37 5.44 0.75
CA ILE A 119 -5.25 6.41 1.85
C ILE A 119 -5.98 5.88 3.09
N ALA A 120 -7.17 5.28 2.91
CA ALA A 120 -7.93 4.70 3.99
C ALA A 120 -7.23 3.51 4.66
N VAL A 121 -6.49 2.69 3.90
CA VAL A 121 -5.65 1.61 4.47
C VAL A 121 -4.55 2.17 5.36
N CYS A 122 -3.86 3.24 4.93
CA CYS A 122 -2.84 3.91 5.73
C CYS A 122 -3.44 4.52 7.01
N GLY A 123 -4.57 5.22 6.91
CA GLY A 123 -5.26 5.78 8.06
C GLY A 123 -5.77 4.71 9.05
N ALA A 124 -6.30 3.60 8.53
CA ALA A 124 -6.69 2.44 9.32
C ALA A 124 -5.50 1.82 10.07
N ALA A 125 -4.31 1.81 9.48
CA ALA A 125 -3.10 1.34 10.15
C ALA A 125 -2.74 2.20 11.37
N TYR A 126 -2.79 3.54 11.26
CA TYR A 126 -2.62 4.44 12.40
C TYR A 126 -3.71 4.24 13.46
N LEU A 127 -4.97 4.15 13.03
CA LEU A 127 -6.08 3.93 13.95
C LEU A 127 -5.93 2.61 14.72
N SER A 128 -5.48 1.55 14.04
CA SER A 128 -5.13 0.26 14.64
C SER A 128 -4.00 0.39 15.66
N ALA A 129 -2.95 1.17 15.37
CA ALA A 129 -1.86 1.41 16.30
C ALA A 129 -2.33 2.09 17.60
N ILE A 130 -3.19 3.10 17.48
CA ILE A 130 -3.79 3.81 18.63
C ILE A 130 -4.68 2.88 19.44
N ARG A 131 -5.56 2.12 18.75
CA ARG A 131 -6.53 1.22 19.39
C ARG A 131 -5.91 -0.10 19.88
N LYS A 132 -4.67 -0.41 19.48
CA LYS A 132 -3.95 -1.64 19.81
C LYS A 132 -4.71 -2.91 19.44
N ARG A 133 -5.47 -2.86 18.34
CA ARG A 133 -6.21 -3.99 17.77
C ARG A 133 -6.40 -3.79 16.27
N ALA A 134 -6.69 -4.88 15.56
CA ALA A 134 -7.12 -4.80 14.18
C ALA A 134 -8.40 -3.94 14.06
N VAL A 135 -8.49 -3.20 12.96
CA VAL A 135 -9.63 -2.35 12.58
C VAL A 135 -10.01 -2.68 11.14
N SER A 136 -11.29 -2.53 10.80
CA SER A 136 -11.72 -2.62 9.40
C SER A 136 -11.55 -1.28 8.68
N LEU A 137 -11.56 -1.31 7.35
CA LEU A 137 -11.62 -0.10 6.53
C LEU A 137 -12.88 0.72 6.83
N ASP A 138 -14.03 0.06 7.01
CA ASP A 138 -15.28 0.74 7.36
C ASP A 138 -15.19 1.45 8.71
N GLU A 139 -14.53 0.84 9.70
CA GLU A 139 -14.32 1.46 11.01
C GLU A 139 -13.48 2.74 10.90
N PHE A 140 -12.47 2.75 10.02
CA PHE A 140 -11.71 3.96 9.74
C PHE A 140 -12.54 5.00 8.98
N LYS A 141 -13.33 4.59 7.99
CA LYS A 141 -14.21 5.51 7.25
C LYS A 141 -15.27 6.14 8.17
N ASP A 142 -15.84 5.38 9.10
CA ASP A 142 -16.74 5.88 10.15
C ASP A 142 -16.04 6.87 11.09
N PHE A 143 -14.82 6.54 11.51
CA PHE A 143 -13.99 7.44 12.31
C PHE A 143 -13.78 8.78 11.60
N SER A 144 -13.38 8.77 10.33
CA SER A 144 -13.14 9.98 9.53
C SER A 144 -14.43 10.76 9.27
N ARG A 145 -15.56 10.08 8.99
CA ARG A 145 -16.87 10.72 8.83
C ARG A 145 -17.29 11.52 10.07
N GLY A 146 -16.99 11.02 11.27
CA GLY A 146 -17.29 11.74 12.52
C GLY A 146 -16.61 13.12 12.62
N TYR A 147 -15.44 13.30 12.00
CA TYR A 147 -14.78 14.60 11.91
C TYR A 147 -15.43 15.52 10.88
N VAL A 148 -15.78 14.97 9.72
CA VAL A 148 -16.50 15.72 8.68
C VAL A 148 -17.87 16.20 9.18
N GLU A 149 -18.59 15.37 9.94
CA GLU A 149 -19.86 15.76 10.55
C GLU A 149 -19.71 16.90 11.57
N LYS A 150 -18.57 16.95 12.27
CA LYS A 150 -18.31 17.91 13.34
C LYS A 150 -17.70 19.23 12.83
N HIS A 151 -16.81 19.17 11.86
CA HIS A 151 -16.00 20.31 11.38
C HIS A 151 -16.40 20.75 9.95
N GLY A 152 -17.24 19.97 9.25
CA GLY A 152 -17.53 20.14 7.83
C GLY A 152 -16.50 19.44 6.94
N ASP A 153 -16.81 19.31 5.66
CA ASP A 153 -15.91 18.72 4.65
C ASP A 153 -14.91 19.77 4.17
N ASN A 154 -13.85 19.99 4.95
CA ASN A 154 -12.82 21.00 4.71
C ASN A 154 -11.50 20.64 5.44
N GLU A 155 -10.48 21.49 5.25
CA GLU A 155 -9.14 21.35 5.85
C GLU A 155 -9.16 21.21 7.39
N GLU A 156 -10.14 21.78 8.10
CA GLU A 156 -10.25 21.65 9.55
C GLU A 156 -10.51 20.20 9.96
N ALA A 157 -11.37 19.48 9.22
CA ALA A 157 -11.62 18.05 9.47
C ALA A 157 -10.37 17.22 9.18
N GLU A 158 -9.66 17.51 8.09
CA GLU A 158 -8.42 16.83 7.72
C GLU A 158 -7.35 16.99 8.80
N LEU A 159 -7.11 18.23 9.25
CA LEU A 159 -6.14 18.52 10.32
C LEU A 159 -6.54 17.89 11.65
N ALA A 160 -7.83 17.84 11.97
CA ALA A 160 -8.32 17.20 13.18
C ALA A 160 -8.10 15.67 13.15
N ILE A 161 -8.38 15.03 12.01
CA ILE A 161 -8.09 13.59 11.81
C ILE A 161 -6.59 13.32 11.99
N LEU A 162 -5.73 14.09 11.31
CA LEU A 162 -4.28 13.91 11.39
C LEU A 162 -3.76 14.10 12.81
N LYS A 163 -4.23 15.13 13.51
CA LYS A 163 -3.83 15.40 14.89
C LYS A 163 -4.17 14.22 15.82
N ASP A 164 -5.37 13.65 15.68
CA ASP A 164 -5.79 12.51 16.49
C ASP A 164 -5.02 11.24 16.14
N LEU A 165 -4.81 10.97 14.84
CA LEU A 165 -4.06 9.80 14.40
C LEU A 165 -2.58 9.85 14.82
N LEU A 166 -2.01 11.05 14.85
CA LEU A 166 -0.60 11.26 15.20
C LEU A 166 -0.38 11.59 16.69
N ALA A 167 -1.44 11.67 17.50
CA ALA A 167 -1.35 12.01 18.91
C ALA A 167 -0.34 11.15 19.71
N PRO A 168 -0.17 9.83 19.48
CA PRO A 168 0.85 9.03 20.18
C PRO A 168 2.30 9.42 19.87
N TYR A 169 2.52 10.18 18.79
CA TYR A 169 3.83 10.55 18.28
C TYR A 169 4.18 12.02 18.54
N ALA A 170 3.24 12.81 19.07
CA ALA A 170 3.50 14.19 19.46
C ALA A 170 4.32 14.21 20.76
N TYR A 171 5.51 14.82 20.72
CA TYR A 171 6.25 15.17 21.94
C TYR A 171 5.61 16.40 22.62
N GLU A 172 5.55 16.37 23.96
CA GLU A 172 5.24 17.55 24.81
C GLU A 172 6.45 18.48 24.97
#